data_AF-A0A967F4I3-F1
#
_entry.id   AF-A0A967F4I3-F1
#
_cell.length_a   1.000
_cell.length_b   1.000
_cell.length_c   1.000
_cell.angle_alpha   90.00
_cell.angle_beta   90.00
_cell.angle_gamma   90.00
#
_symmetry.space_group_name_H-M   'P 1'
#
loop_
_entity.id
_entity.type
_entity.pdbx_description
1 polymer ?
#
loop_
_entity_poly.entity_id
_entity_poly.type
_entity_poly.pdbx_seq_one_letter_code
_entity_poly.pdbx_strand_id
1 'polypeptide(L)'
;GTQPQEASTEAPSRCLNCHKDYETNPRVEPGFGWMGAAMGNAGRDPIFWATLAIAEQDFDGAGDLCIRCHSSGGWLAGRSTPTDGSGLAASDEDGIDCDLCHQMTNPDMQEHIGTMFDPYINNSGDSLDPALAGEGYYGSGMYTLSNDYGKLGPYNDTVARHQFTGSDFHRDTDFCGTCHDVSNSAVGDLAPNAGTQPGA
;
A
#
# COMPACT_ATOMS: atom_id res chain seq x y z
N GLY A 1 5.48 4.47 8.64
CA GLY A 1 5.87 3.66 7.47
C GLY A 1 6.54 4.57 6.46
N THR A 2 6.77 4.07 5.24
CA THR A 2 7.33 4.88 4.14
C THR A 2 6.47 6.12 3.91
N GLN A 3 7.10 7.29 3.78
CA GLN A 3 6.46 8.57 3.48
C GLN A 3 6.57 8.95 2.00
N PRO A 4 5.83 9.98 1.54
CA PRO A 4 5.97 10.47 0.19
C PRO A 4 7.42 10.83 -0.13
N GLN A 5 7.85 10.45 -1.34
CA GLN A 5 9.18 10.71 -1.91
C GLN A 5 10.32 9.92 -1.24
N GLU A 6 10.03 9.01 -0.31
CA GLU A 6 11.02 8.11 0.29
C GLU A 6 11.19 6.79 -0.49
N ALA A 7 10.22 6.44 -1.32
CA ALA A 7 10.29 5.30 -2.23
C ALA A 7 9.72 5.65 -3.61
N SER A 8 10.19 4.91 -4.63
CA SER A 8 9.73 5.06 -6.01
C SER A 8 9.03 3.80 -6.49
N THR A 9 7.87 3.96 -7.12
CA THR A 9 7.14 2.88 -7.81
C THR A 9 7.29 2.97 -9.31
N GLU A 10 7.24 1.82 -9.98
CA GLU A 10 7.15 1.72 -11.43
C GLU A 10 5.68 1.65 -11.85
N ALA A 11 5.35 2.26 -12.99
CA ALA A 11 4.00 2.17 -13.53
C ALA A 11 3.63 0.71 -13.87
N PRO A 12 2.36 0.28 -13.67
CA PRO A 12 1.90 -1.09 -13.97
C PRO A 12 2.25 -1.56 -15.38
N SER A 13 2.26 -0.65 -16.36
CA SER A 13 2.64 -0.94 -17.75
C SER A 13 3.99 -1.65 -17.88
N ARG A 14 4.95 -1.39 -16.98
CA ARG A 14 6.24 -2.06 -16.97
C ARG A 14 6.12 -3.55 -16.64
N CYS A 15 5.25 -3.89 -15.69
CA CYS A 15 4.94 -5.27 -15.31
C CYS A 15 4.08 -5.95 -16.39
N LEU A 16 3.06 -5.25 -16.90
CA LEU A 16 2.10 -5.77 -17.88
C LEU A 16 2.73 -6.14 -19.22
N ASN A 17 3.93 -5.65 -19.55
CA ASN A 17 4.68 -6.09 -20.73
C ASN A 17 5.04 -7.59 -20.72
N CYS A 18 5.07 -8.22 -19.54
CA CYS A 18 5.39 -9.64 -19.37
C CYS A 18 4.35 -10.41 -18.54
N HIS A 19 3.60 -9.73 -17.66
CA HIS A 19 2.64 -10.34 -16.74
C HIS A 19 1.18 -10.26 -17.24
N LYS A 20 1.00 -10.14 -18.55
CA LYS A 20 -0.28 -10.11 -19.27
C LYS A 20 -0.08 -10.65 -20.70
N ASP A 21 -1.14 -11.18 -21.31
CA ASP A 21 -1.24 -11.63 -22.68
C ASP A 21 -0.19 -12.71 -23.07
N TYR A 22 0.24 -13.53 -22.11
CA TYR A 22 1.25 -14.59 -22.32
C TYR A 22 0.65 -16.01 -22.24
N GLU A 23 -0.58 -16.16 -21.75
CA GLU A 23 -1.29 -17.44 -21.67
C GLU A 23 -2.58 -17.43 -22.49
N THR A 24 -3.03 -18.62 -22.90
CA THR A 24 -4.32 -18.75 -23.62
C THR A 24 -5.52 -18.50 -22.69
N ASN A 25 -5.37 -18.84 -21.40
CA ASN A 25 -6.36 -18.57 -20.38
C ASN A 25 -5.96 -17.31 -19.59
N PRO A 26 -6.56 -16.14 -19.84
CA PRO A 26 -6.13 -14.90 -19.18
C PRO A 26 -6.40 -14.90 -17.66
N ARG A 27 -7.25 -15.79 -17.14
CA ARG A 27 -7.58 -15.85 -15.71
C ARG A 27 -6.40 -16.25 -14.81
N VAL A 28 -5.35 -16.84 -15.38
CA VAL A 28 -4.13 -17.19 -14.63
C VAL A 28 -3.07 -16.10 -14.71
N GLU A 29 -3.31 -15.04 -15.48
CA GLU A 29 -2.38 -13.92 -15.64
C GLU A 29 -2.60 -12.89 -14.53
N PRO A 30 -1.53 -12.46 -13.82
CA PRO A 30 -1.63 -11.44 -12.80
C PRO A 30 -2.25 -10.13 -13.31
N GLY A 31 -1.86 -9.70 -14.51
CA GLY A 31 -2.36 -8.46 -15.11
C GLY A 31 -3.86 -8.48 -15.36
N PHE A 32 -4.40 -9.59 -15.90
CA PHE A 32 -5.84 -9.73 -16.11
C PHE A 32 -6.63 -9.69 -14.80
N GLY A 33 -6.13 -10.41 -13.78
CA GLY A 33 -6.74 -10.42 -12.45
C GLY A 33 -6.77 -9.04 -11.80
N TRP A 34 -5.63 -8.35 -11.77
CA TRP A 34 -5.49 -7.02 -11.18
C TRP A 34 -6.38 -5.97 -11.86
N MET A 35 -6.37 -5.91 -13.20
CA MET A 35 -7.18 -4.93 -13.96
C MET A 35 -8.69 -5.07 -13.68
N GLY A 36 -9.17 -6.28 -13.40
CA GLY A 36 -10.58 -6.55 -13.07
C GLY A 36 -10.91 -6.50 -11.58
N ALA A 37 -9.92 -6.39 -10.69
CA ALA A 37 -10.11 -6.45 -9.25
C ALA A 37 -10.37 -5.07 -8.63
N ALA A 38 -10.86 -5.07 -7.40
CA ALA A 38 -11.06 -3.84 -6.62
C ALA A 38 -9.74 -3.05 -6.44
N MET A 39 -8.61 -3.75 -6.25
CA MET A 39 -7.29 -3.14 -6.07
C MET A 39 -6.85 -2.28 -7.28
N GLY A 40 -6.92 -2.81 -8.51
CA GLY A 40 -6.57 -2.05 -9.72
C GLY A 40 -7.59 -0.98 -10.14
N ASN A 41 -8.75 -0.95 -9.47
CA ASN A 41 -9.79 0.06 -9.68
C ASN A 41 -9.97 0.97 -8.45
N ALA A 42 -9.13 0.86 -7.42
CA ALA A 42 -9.31 1.58 -6.16
C ALA A 42 -9.27 3.11 -6.35
N GLY A 43 -8.47 3.60 -7.30
CA GLY A 43 -8.37 5.02 -7.66
C GLY A 43 -9.41 5.48 -8.69
N ARG A 44 -10.22 4.56 -9.24
CA ARG A 44 -11.29 4.83 -10.22
C ARG A 44 -12.69 4.67 -9.62
N ASP A 45 -12.79 4.08 -8.43
CA ASP A 45 -14.06 3.74 -7.82
C ASP A 45 -14.88 5.01 -7.50
N PRO A 46 -16.05 5.22 -8.12
CA PRO A 46 -16.88 6.39 -7.84
C PRO A 46 -17.43 6.41 -6.41
N ILE A 47 -17.55 5.24 -5.75
CA ILE A 47 -17.95 5.17 -4.34
C ILE A 47 -16.83 5.77 -3.48
N PHE A 48 -15.57 5.40 -3.74
CA PHE A 48 -14.42 5.97 -3.06
C PHE A 48 -14.38 7.50 -3.19
N TRP A 49 -14.52 8.04 -4.41
CA TRP A 49 -14.49 9.48 -4.62
C TRP A 49 -15.64 10.22 -3.92
N ALA A 50 -16.83 9.63 -3.88
CA ALA A 50 -17.96 10.19 -3.14
C ALA A 50 -17.70 10.20 -1.62
N THR A 51 -17.14 9.12 -1.07
CA THR A 51 -16.82 9.05 0.37
C THR A 51 -15.66 9.96 0.76
N LEU A 52 -14.66 10.09 -0.10
CA LEU A 52 -13.54 11.01 0.10
C LEU A 52 -14.04 12.44 0.19
N ALA A 53 -14.93 12.85 -0.72
CA ALA A 53 -15.50 14.19 -0.71
C ALA A 53 -16.29 14.48 0.58
N ILE A 54 -16.96 13.49 1.17
CA ILE A 54 -17.65 13.63 2.46
C ILE A 54 -16.63 13.70 3.61
N ALA A 55 -15.63 12.82 3.61
CA ALA A 55 -14.60 12.79 4.64
C ALA A 55 -13.82 14.12 4.71
N GLU A 56 -13.46 14.70 3.55
CA GLU A 56 -12.83 16.02 3.46
C GLU A 56 -13.74 17.17 3.94
N GLN A 57 -15.06 17.07 3.73
CA GLN A 57 -16.02 18.06 4.24
C GLN A 57 -16.17 17.98 5.76
N ASP A 58 -16.18 16.76 6.31
CA ASP A 58 -16.33 16.52 7.74
C ASP A 58 -15.02 16.82 8.51
N PHE A 59 -13.87 16.52 7.89
CA PHE A 59 -12.55 16.77 8.44
C PHE A 59 -11.54 17.08 7.33
N ASP A 60 -11.28 18.37 7.13
CA ASP A 60 -10.32 18.89 6.15
C ASP A 60 -8.95 18.20 6.31
N GLY A 61 -8.43 17.60 5.24
CA GLY A 61 -7.17 16.86 5.24
C GLY A 61 -7.28 15.34 5.45
N ALA A 62 -8.44 14.80 5.88
CA ALA A 62 -8.60 13.36 6.12
C ALA A 62 -8.38 12.49 4.88
N GLY A 63 -8.56 13.06 3.71
CA GLY A 63 -8.39 12.44 2.41
C GLY A 63 -6.97 12.03 2.08
N ASP A 64 -5.95 12.64 2.70
CA ASP A 64 -4.56 12.16 2.57
C ASP A 64 -4.44 10.69 2.97
N LEU A 65 -5.10 10.32 4.08
CA LEU A 65 -5.15 8.94 4.58
C LEU A 65 -5.86 8.00 3.59
N CYS A 66 -6.92 8.47 2.95
CA CYS A 66 -7.68 7.68 1.99
C CYS A 66 -6.86 7.45 0.70
N ILE A 67 -6.25 8.52 0.18
CA ILE A 67 -5.42 8.52 -1.04
C ILE A 67 -4.19 7.63 -0.85
N ARG A 68 -3.63 7.57 0.37
CA ARG A 68 -2.51 6.68 0.71
C ARG A 68 -2.71 5.23 0.30
N CYS A 69 -3.94 4.71 0.43
CA CYS A 69 -4.30 3.37 0.03
C CYS A 69 -4.94 3.35 -1.37
N HIS A 70 -5.91 4.23 -1.64
CA HIS A 70 -6.70 4.16 -2.88
C HIS A 70 -5.98 4.70 -4.11
N SER A 71 -4.86 5.39 -3.93
CA SER A 71 -4.03 5.95 -5.01
C SER A 71 -2.56 6.00 -4.55
N SER A 72 -2.07 4.82 -4.14
CA SER A 72 -0.77 4.65 -3.48
C SER A 72 0.41 5.27 -4.23
N GLY A 73 0.50 5.06 -5.55
CA GLY A 73 1.54 5.67 -6.39
C GLY A 73 1.46 7.20 -6.45
N GLY A 74 0.26 7.77 -6.37
CA GLY A 74 0.05 9.22 -6.27
C GLY A 74 0.51 9.77 -4.92
N TRP A 75 0.10 9.12 -3.83
CA TRP A 75 0.51 9.49 -2.46
C TRP A 75 2.03 9.40 -2.29
N LEU A 76 2.64 8.27 -2.68
CA LEU A 76 4.09 8.07 -2.63
C LEU A 76 4.87 9.11 -3.44
N ALA A 77 4.29 9.62 -4.53
CA ALA A 77 4.92 10.66 -5.32
C ALA A 77 4.65 12.09 -4.80
N GLY A 78 3.97 12.24 -3.66
CA GLY A 78 3.65 13.53 -3.05
C GLY A 78 2.52 14.28 -3.74
N ARG A 79 1.61 13.57 -4.43
CA ARG A 79 0.48 14.15 -5.16
C ARG A 79 -0.87 14.06 -4.43
N SER A 80 -0.86 13.71 -3.14
CA SER A 80 -2.04 13.73 -2.28
C SER A 80 -2.39 15.12 -1.73
N THR A 81 -1.67 16.18 -2.14
CA THR A 81 -2.01 17.56 -1.80
C THR A 81 -2.44 18.33 -3.07
N PRO A 82 -3.64 18.93 -3.11
CA PRO A 82 -4.66 18.94 -2.04
C PRO A 82 -5.28 17.56 -1.77
N THR A 83 -5.76 17.34 -0.54
CA THR A 83 -6.24 16.06 -0.01
C THR A 83 -7.61 15.63 -0.56
N ASP A 84 -8.24 16.51 -1.34
CA ASP A 84 -9.42 16.20 -2.17
C ASP A 84 -9.10 15.36 -3.42
N GLY A 85 -7.82 15.07 -3.67
CA GLY A 85 -7.32 14.28 -4.80
C GLY A 85 -7.15 15.07 -6.10
N SER A 86 -7.44 16.38 -6.12
CA SER A 86 -7.26 17.23 -7.31
C SER A 86 -5.80 17.39 -7.75
N GLY A 87 -4.84 17.05 -6.88
CA GLY A 87 -3.41 17.03 -7.18
C GLY A 87 -2.93 15.77 -7.92
N LEU A 88 -3.77 14.74 -8.03
CA LEU A 88 -3.40 13.45 -8.64
C LEU A 88 -3.27 13.56 -10.16
N ALA A 89 -2.32 12.80 -10.70
CA ALA A 89 -2.13 12.67 -12.14
C ALA A 89 -3.06 11.60 -12.71
N ALA A 90 -3.28 11.62 -14.03
CA ALA A 90 -4.06 10.59 -14.72
C ALA A 90 -3.44 9.17 -14.65
N SER A 91 -2.20 9.04 -14.18
CA SER A 91 -1.59 7.73 -13.89
C SER A 91 -1.96 7.18 -12.51
N ASP A 92 -2.48 8.02 -11.61
CA ASP A 92 -2.66 7.65 -10.20
C ASP A 92 -4.01 6.94 -9.95
N GLU A 93 -4.82 6.81 -10.99
CA GLU A 93 -6.06 6.04 -10.99
C GLU A 93 -5.83 4.51 -11.00
N ASP A 94 -4.58 4.05 -11.17
CA ASP A 94 -4.20 2.62 -11.11
C ASP A 94 -4.35 1.99 -9.71
N GLY A 95 -4.69 2.78 -8.68
CA GLY A 95 -5.10 2.28 -7.38
C GLY A 95 -3.98 1.67 -6.56
N ILE A 96 -4.19 0.43 -6.11
CA ILE A 96 -3.16 -0.41 -5.50
C ILE A 96 -2.42 -1.09 -6.65
N ASP A 97 -1.27 -0.53 -7.03
CA ASP A 97 -0.48 -1.02 -8.16
C ASP A 97 0.38 -2.24 -7.81
N CYS A 98 1.00 -2.83 -8.84
CA CYS A 98 1.86 -4.01 -8.69
C CYS A 98 3.02 -3.74 -7.73
N ASP A 99 3.59 -2.54 -7.79
CA ASP A 99 4.79 -2.19 -7.07
C ASP A 99 4.53 -1.91 -5.61
N LEU A 100 3.36 -1.38 -5.25
CA LEU A 100 2.97 -1.25 -3.86
C LEU A 100 3.02 -2.61 -3.18
N CYS A 101 2.42 -3.64 -3.76
CA CYS A 101 2.47 -4.99 -3.20
C CYS A 101 3.88 -5.58 -3.28
N HIS A 102 4.50 -5.56 -4.46
CA HIS A 102 5.76 -6.25 -4.71
C HIS A 102 7.01 -5.53 -4.15
N GLN A 103 6.88 -4.33 -3.57
CA GLN A 103 7.94 -3.66 -2.81
C GLN A 103 7.67 -3.67 -1.31
N MET A 104 6.49 -4.11 -0.86
CA MET A 104 6.11 -4.01 0.55
C MET A 104 6.84 -5.04 1.40
N THR A 105 7.52 -4.55 2.42
CA THR A 105 8.19 -5.34 3.45
C THR A 105 7.35 -5.37 4.72
N ASN A 106 7.61 -6.37 5.58
CA ASN A 106 7.00 -6.39 6.90
C ASN A 106 7.47 -5.16 7.70
N PRO A 107 6.55 -4.34 8.25
CA PRO A 107 6.91 -3.23 9.12
C PRO A 107 7.71 -3.58 10.38
N ASP A 108 7.73 -4.84 10.81
CA ASP A 108 8.57 -5.31 11.91
C ASP A 108 10.09 -5.29 11.59
N MET A 109 10.47 -5.11 10.32
CA MET A 109 11.85 -5.12 9.79
C MET A 109 12.64 -6.42 10.02
N GLN A 110 12.02 -7.51 10.46
CA GLN A 110 12.76 -8.73 10.83
C GLN A 110 13.19 -9.57 9.62
N GLU A 111 12.38 -9.58 8.55
CA GLU A 111 12.66 -10.35 7.34
C GLU A 111 13.42 -9.51 6.29
N HIS A 112 12.75 -8.49 5.76
CA HIS A 112 13.24 -7.57 4.74
C HIS A 112 13.10 -6.14 5.28
N ILE A 113 14.16 -5.34 5.19
CA ILE A 113 14.18 -4.00 5.79
C ILE A 113 13.49 -3.01 4.85
N GLY A 114 12.39 -2.43 5.32
CA GLY A 114 11.64 -1.39 4.63
C GLY A 114 12.12 0.02 4.92
N THR A 115 11.76 0.95 4.05
CA THR A 115 12.03 2.38 4.21
C THR A 115 11.05 2.99 5.21
N MET A 116 11.57 3.54 6.29
CA MET A 116 10.84 4.43 7.21
C MET A 116 11.85 5.23 8.02
N PHE A 117 11.52 6.46 8.35
CA PHE A 117 12.39 7.37 9.10
C PHE A 117 11.62 8.01 10.25
N ASP A 118 12.33 8.42 11.31
CA ASP A 118 11.75 9.20 12.40
C ASP A 118 11.07 10.48 11.86
N PRO A 119 9.84 10.82 12.32
CA PRO A 119 9.03 10.20 13.37
C PRO A 119 8.07 9.10 12.90
N TYR A 120 8.15 8.66 11.64
CA TYR A 120 7.21 7.73 11.00
C TYR A 120 7.66 6.26 11.11
N ILE A 121 8.12 5.85 12.29
CA ILE A 121 8.50 4.46 12.55
C ILE A 121 7.25 3.61 12.69
N ASN A 122 7.23 2.46 12.01
CA ASN A 122 6.08 1.58 11.95
C ASN A 122 6.25 0.25 12.69
N ASN A 123 7.02 0.28 13.75
CA ASN A 123 7.15 -0.80 14.70
C ASN A 123 7.04 -0.25 16.13
N SER A 124 6.85 -1.13 17.11
CA SER A 124 6.63 -0.75 18.51
C SER A 124 7.85 -0.15 19.22
N GLY A 125 8.93 0.18 18.51
CA GLY A 125 10.14 0.85 19.00
C GLY A 125 10.50 2.09 18.17
N ASP A 126 11.49 2.85 18.63
CA ASP A 126 12.09 4.00 17.91
C ASP A 126 13.36 3.62 17.14
N SER A 127 13.79 2.35 17.24
CA SER A 127 14.99 1.84 16.61
C SER A 127 14.73 1.31 15.21
N LEU A 128 15.56 1.73 14.26
CA LEU A 128 15.64 1.16 12.90
C LEU A 128 16.55 -0.07 12.82
N ASP A 129 17.21 -0.47 13.93
CA ASP A 129 17.99 -1.71 13.98
C ASP A 129 17.04 -2.91 13.98
N PRO A 130 17.07 -3.80 12.95
CA PRO A 130 16.24 -5.00 12.89
C PRO A 130 16.38 -5.91 14.11
N ALA A 131 17.55 -5.95 14.75
CA ALA A 131 17.78 -6.75 15.95
C ALA A 131 17.10 -6.19 17.20
N LEU A 132 16.70 -4.91 17.15
CA LEU A 132 15.99 -4.19 18.20
C LEU A 132 14.57 -3.80 17.76
N ALA A 133 14.18 -4.14 16.53
CA ALA A 133 12.88 -3.81 15.98
C ALA A 133 11.80 -4.57 16.75
N GLY A 134 10.71 -3.84 17.04
CA GLY A 134 9.57 -4.37 17.77
C GLY A 134 8.55 -5.05 16.85
N GLU A 135 7.33 -5.19 17.35
CA GLU A 135 6.20 -5.64 16.55
C GLU A 135 5.83 -4.58 15.51
N GLY A 136 5.46 -4.99 14.30
CA GLY A 136 5.00 -4.09 13.25
C GLY A 136 3.62 -3.51 13.60
N TYR A 137 3.35 -2.26 13.18
CA TYR A 137 1.99 -1.74 13.21
C TYR A 137 1.32 -1.97 11.86
N TYR A 138 0.22 -2.71 11.86
CA TYR A 138 -0.57 -2.97 10.66
C TYR A 138 -1.83 -2.08 10.67
N GLY A 139 -2.35 -1.77 9.49
CA GLY A 139 -3.51 -0.89 9.32
C GLY A 139 -3.15 0.57 8.99
N SER A 140 -4.19 1.37 8.72
CA SER A 140 -4.07 2.80 8.38
C SER A 140 -3.08 3.12 7.25
N GLY A 141 -2.82 2.17 6.34
CA GLY A 141 -1.91 2.35 5.22
C GLY A 141 -0.44 2.46 5.63
N MET A 142 -0.05 2.00 6.83
CA MET A 142 1.33 2.11 7.30
C MET A 142 2.31 1.13 6.63
N TYR A 143 2.27 0.96 5.31
CA TYR A 143 3.24 0.12 4.60
C TYR A 143 4.68 0.62 4.77
N THR A 144 5.62 -0.32 4.67
CA THR A 144 7.05 -0.05 4.48
C THR A 144 7.47 -0.65 3.14
N LEU A 145 8.24 0.10 2.35
CA LEU A 145 8.63 -0.31 0.99
C LEU A 145 10.14 -0.42 0.86
N SER A 146 10.60 -1.35 0.03
CA SER A 146 12.00 -1.50 -0.34
C SER A 146 12.16 -1.96 -1.78
N ASN A 147 13.17 -1.40 -2.45
CA ASN A 147 13.62 -1.85 -3.77
C ASN A 147 14.90 -2.69 -3.71
N ASP A 148 15.46 -2.90 -2.51
CA ASP A 148 16.76 -3.56 -2.33
C ASP A 148 16.71 -5.06 -2.58
N TYR A 149 15.51 -5.64 -2.53
CA TYR A 149 15.26 -7.09 -2.62
C TYR A 149 14.69 -7.52 -3.98
N GLY A 150 14.68 -6.63 -4.97
CA GLY A 150 13.92 -6.83 -6.20
C GLY A 150 12.41 -6.85 -5.91
N LYS A 151 11.64 -7.60 -6.71
CA LYS A 151 10.20 -7.77 -6.45
C LYS A 151 9.97 -8.89 -5.43
N LEU A 152 9.31 -8.56 -4.34
CA LEU A 152 8.93 -9.48 -3.28
C LEU A 152 7.71 -10.29 -3.66
N GLY A 153 7.61 -11.52 -3.19
CA GLY A 153 6.44 -12.35 -3.42
C GLY A 153 6.45 -13.61 -2.57
N PRO A 154 5.37 -14.41 -2.60
CA PRO A 154 5.22 -15.55 -1.70
C PRO A 154 6.12 -16.74 -2.06
N TYR A 155 6.91 -16.72 -3.14
CA TYR A 155 7.69 -17.88 -3.59
C TYR A 155 9.12 -17.49 -3.95
N ASN A 156 10.08 -18.39 -3.68
CA ASN A 156 11.51 -18.18 -3.93
C ASN A 156 12.07 -19.06 -5.07
N ASP A 157 11.21 -19.80 -5.77
CA ASP A 157 11.56 -20.78 -6.80
C ASP A 157 10.98 -20.44 -8.19
N THR A 158 10.54 -19.19 -8.38
CA THR A 158 9.96 -18.75 -9.65
C THR A 158 11.02 -18.50 -10.72
N VAL A 159 10.63 -18.65 -12.00
CA VAL A 159 11.49 -18.28 -13.13
C VAL A 159 11.11 -16.88 -13.61
N ALA A 160 11.81 -15.86 -13.11
CA ALA A 160 11.55 -14.46 -13.43
C ALA A 160 12.63 -13.86 -14.35
N ARG A 161 12.27 -12.82 -15.10
CA ARG A 161 13.19 -12.04 -15.96
C ARG A 161 13.82 -10.83 -15.26
N HIS A 162 13.53 -10.66 -13.97
CA HIS A 162 14.08 -9.64 -13.11
C HIS A 162 14.42 -10.25 -11.74
N GLN A 163 15.15 -9.52 -10.91
CA GLN A 163 15.41 -9.95 -9.53
C GLN A 163 14.10 -10.04 -8.76
N PHE A 164 13.98 -11.10 -7.95
CA PHE A 164 12.84 -11.33 -7.07
C PHE A 164 13.34 -12.04 -5.82
N THR A 165 12.61 -11.87 -4.72
CA THR A 165 12.93 -12.49 -3.44
C THR A 165 11.63 -13.02 -2.81
N GLY A 166 11.70 -14.21 -2.21
CA GLY A 166 10.59 -14.74 -1.43
C GLY A 166 10.41 -13.95 -0.14
N SER A 167 9.17 -13.71 0.26
CA SER A 167 8.81 -13.07 1.52
C SER A 167 7.71 -13.86 2.23
N ASP A 168 7.95 -14.19 3.49
CA ASP A 168 6.97 -14.83 4.36
C ASP A 168 5.85 -13.85 4.72
N PHE A 169 6.12 -12.53 4.76
CA PHE A 169 5.07 -11.52 4.91
C PHE A 169 3.99 -11.62 3.83
N HIS A 170 4.37 -11.91 2.58
CA HIS A 170 3.43 -12.10 1.47
C HIS A 170 2.57 -13.37 1.58
N ARG A 171 2.82 -14.22 2.58
CA ARG A 171 2.02 -15.40 2.92
C ARG A 171 1.17 -15.19 4.18
N ASP A 172 1.36 -14.07 4.86
CA ASP A 172 0.68 -13.72 6.10
C ASP A 172 -0.57 -12.88 5.83
N THR A 173 -1.57 -13.01 6.69
CA THR A 173 -2.76 -12.15 6.69
C THR A 173 -2.44 -10.70 7.02
N ASP A 174 -1.38 -10.44 7.78
CA ASP A 174 -0.96 -9.10 8.20
C ASP A 174 -0.54 -8.21 7.00
N PHE A 175 -0.10 -8.82 5.90
CA PHE A 175 0.12 -8.12 4.64
C PHE A 175 -1.13 -7.39 4.15
N CYS A 176 -2.25 -8.10 4.10
CA CYS A 176 -3.54 -7.51 3.76
C CYS A 176 -4.01 -6.53 4.84
N GLY A 177 -3.70 -6.82 6.11
CA GLY A 177 -3.99 -5.98 7.27
C GLY A 177 -3.41 -4.56 7.17
N THR A 178 -2.29 -4.37 6.47
CA THR A 178 -1.67 -3.06 6.21
C THR A 178 -2.66 -2.01 5.67
N CYS A 179 -3.61 -2.44 4.83
CA CYS A 179 -4.63 -1.55 4.26
C CYS A 179 -6.05 -1.84 4.77
N HIS A 180 -6.31 -3.02 5.35
CA HIS A 180 -7.68 -3.48 5.67
C HIS A 180 -8.05 -3.45 7.16
N ASP A 181 -7.27 -2.76 7.99
CA ASP A 181 -7.72 -2.24 9.29
C ASP A 181 -7.82 -0.71 9.20
N VAL A 182 -9.02 -0.23 8.85
CA VAL A 182 -9.29 1.16 8.46
C VAL A 182 -9.96 1.90 9.63
N SER A 183 -9.21 2.07 10.71
CA SER A 183 -9.54 3.11 11.68
C SER A 183 -9.18 4.48 11.07
N ASN A 184 -10.09 5.44 11.13
CA ASN A 184 -9.78 6.80 10.71
C ASN A 184 -8.99 7.47 11.85
N SER A 185 -7.66 7.44 11.73
CA SER A 185 -6.75 8.03 12.72
C SER A 185 -6.92 9.54 12.88
N ALA A 186 -7.53 10.23 11.91
CA ALA A 186 -7.83 11.66 12.02
C ALA A 186 -8.93 11.96 13.05
N VAL A 187 -9.85 11.01 13.27
CA VAL A 187 -10.91 11.16 14.28
C VAL A 187 -10.67 10.35 15.54
N GLY A 188 -9.79 9.35 15.54
CA GLY A 188 -9.28 8.64 16.73
C GLY A 188 -10.29 8.51 17.88
N ASP A 189 -9.95 9.09 19.03
CA ASP A 189 -10.75 9.11 20.27
C ASP A 189 -12.09 9.88 20.19
N LEU A 190 -12.29 10.69 19.14
CA LEU A 190 -13.52 11.46 18.92
C LEU A 190 -14.61 10.59 18.26
N ALA A 191 -14.22 9.49 17.61
CA ALA A 191 -15.20 8.54 17.08
C ALA A 191 -15.93 7.81 18.24
N PRO A 192 -17.21 7.42 18.07
CA PRO A 192 -17.90 6.57 19.03
C PRO A 192 -17.05 5.35 19.39
N ASN A 193 -16.80 5.13 20.69
CA ASN A 193 -15.90 4.09 21.21
C ASN A 193 -14.45 4.14 20.66
N ALA A 194 -13.90 5.33 20.42
CA ALA A 194 -12.55 5.53 19.90
C ALA A 194 -12.27 4.80 18.56
N GLY A 195 -13.31 4.67 17.72
CA GLY A 195 -13.21 4.02 16.42
C GLY A 195 -13.16 2.49 16.45
N THR A 196 -13.26 1.88 17.64
CA THR A 196 -13.32 0.41 17.77
C THR A 196 -14.62 -0.16 17.19
N GLN A 197 -14.51 -1.11 16.27
CA GLN A 197 -15.66 -1.86 15.76
C GLN A 197 -16.05 -2.94 16.79
N PRO A 198 -17.34 -3.14 17.09
CA PRO A 198 -17.76 -4.22 17.98
C PRO A 198 -17.37 -5.59 17.38
N GLY A 199 -16.44 -6.30 18.03
CA GLY A 199 -16.05 -7.66 17.66
C GLY A 199 -14.89 -7.79 16.67
N ALA A 200 -14.09 -6.73 16.49
CA ALA A 200 -12.74 -6.83 15.93
C ALA A 200 -11.75 -7.27 17.02
#